data_AF-A0A655V237-F1
#
_entry.id   AF-A0A655V237-F1
#
_cell.length_a   1.000
_cell.length_b   1.000
_cell.length_c   1.000
_cell.angle_alpha   90.00
_cell.angle_beta   90.00
_cell.angle_gamma   90.00
#
_symmetry.space_group_name_H-M   'P 1'
#
loop_
_entity.id
_entity.type
_entity.pdbx_description
1 polymer ?
#
loop_
_entity_poly.entity_id
_entity_poly.type
_entity_poly.pdbx_seq_one_letter_code
_entity_poly.pdbx_strand_id
1 'polypeptide(L)'
;MEFFAGNNSLGVVTQAPYAVNWLATTTGNQTLKAVATDNGSNTSESAVSVTVSDQDLVVSLTSPTSGQTVGLGKPVNIAADATSLTNNVAKVEFVVNGAVVATDTTEPFAYSWTPSAIGNYTVAAKATDAAGTSVTSSAAAISVVEQAQKKHRLIGYWHNFVNGAGCPIRLADMSQAWDVIDIAFAENDRNSTGTVHFNLYAGDIYSSCPALDPAQFKQDMKALQAKGKVFVLSLGGAEGTITLNTDQDEANFVSSLTALIKEWGFDGLDVDLESGSNLVHGSQIQARLGRALKQIEKNIGGDMFLTMAPEHPYVQGGMVAYSGIWGAYIPVINEVRDTLDILHVQLYNNGGLPNPYTPSAAPEGSVDMMVAQSKMLIEGFTLANGTRFEPLRDDQVAIGLPSGPSSANSGQAPTQNILDALDCLTKGTRCGTIKPAFAYPNYAGVMTWSINWDKHDGFNFSKPVGDKLSQMNNAQ
;
A
#
# COMPACT_ATOMS: atom_id res chain seq x y z
N MET A 1 -32.61 0.50 -26.67
CA MET A 1 -31.84 -0.48 -25.88
C MET A 1 -32.42 -1.85 -26.16
N GLU A 2 -31.59 -2.84 -26.44
CA GLU A 2 -31.99 -4.24 -26.58
C GLU A 2 -31.48 -5.05 -25.39
N PHE A 3 -32.30 -5.96 -24.88
CA PHE A 3 -31.96 -6.81 -23.75
C PHE A 3 -31.82 -8.26 -24.20
N PHE A 4 -30.93 -9.01 -23.57
CA PHE A 4 -30.65 -10.41 -23.89
C PHE A 4 -30.55 -11.26 -22.63
N ALA A 5 -30.95 -12.53 -22.74
CA ALA A 5 -30.56 -13.61 -21.83
C ALA A 5 -29.76 -14.66 -22.61
N GLY A 6 -28.48 -14.79 -22.29
CA GLY A 6 -27.51 -15.50 -23.12
C GLY A 6 -27.45 -14.85 -24.51
N ASN A 7 -27.71 -15.65 -25.55
CA ASN A 7 -27.76 -15.18 -26.94
C ASN A 7 -29.18 -14.85 -27.43
N ASN A 8 -30.20 -14.98 -26.58
CA ASN A 8 -31.59 -14.76 -26.96
C ASN A 8 -32.01 -13.33 -26.65
N SER A 9 -32.51 -12.60 -27.64
CA SER A 9 -33.10 -11.26 -27.43
C SER A 9 -34.39 -11.38 -26.62
N LEU A 10 -34.50 -10.58 -25.57
CA LEU A 10 -35.68 -10.40 -24.73
C LEU A 10 -36.56 -9.26 -25.24
N GLY A 11 -36.04 -8.39 -26.10
CA GLY A 11 -36.79 -7.32 -26.74
C GLY A 11 -36.01 -6.01 -26.85
N VAL A 12 -36.51 -5.14 -27.73
CA VAL A 12 -35.98 -3.78 -27.97
C VAL A 12 -36.92 -2.75 -27.35
N VAL A 13 -36.39 -1.91 -26.46
CA VAL A 13 -37.10 -0.81 -25.82
C VAL A 13 -36.56 0.52 -26.33
N THR A 14 -37.43 1.36 -26.89
CA THR A 14 -37.07 2.63 -27.55
C THR A 14 -37.41 3.88 -26.73
N GLN A 15 -38.07 3.72 -25.57
CA GLN A 15 -38.44 4.81 -24.67
C GLN A 15 -38.24 4.42 -23.20
N ALA A 16 -37.98 5.40 -22.34
CA ALA A 16 -37.84 5.17 -20.91
C ALA A 16 -39.21 4.86 -20.24
N PRO A 17 -39.26 4.04 -19.18
CA PRO A 17 -38.14 3.32 -18.55
C PRO A 17 -37.67 2.13 -19.40
N TYR A 18 -36.35 2.01 -19.61
CA TYR A 18 -35.76 0.90 -20.36
C TYR A 18 -35.74 -0.36 -19.48
N ALA A 19 -36.78 -1.18 -19.60
CA ALA A 19 -36.90 -2.42 -18.83
C ALA A 19 -37.66 -3.48 -19.63
N VAL A 20 -37.32 -4.75 -19.38
CA VAL A 20 -38.05 -5.91 -19.89
C VAL A 20 -38.19 -6.94 -18.78
N ASN A 21 -39.30 -7.68 -18.78
CA ASN A 21 -39.46 -8.84 -17.92
C ASN A 21 -38.83 -10.05 -18.60
N TRP A 22 -37.96 -10.74 -17.87
CA TRP A 22 -37.41 -12.01 -18.29
C TRP A 22 -38.04 -13.15 -17.49
N LEU A 23 -38.64 -14.12 -18.19
CA LEU A 23 -39.07 -15.37 -17.59
C LEU A 23 -37.94 -16.39 -17.74
N ALA A 24 -37.28 -16.73 -16.64
CA ALA A 24 -36.27 -17.78 -16.63
C ALA A 24 -36.94 -19.15 -16.77
N THR A 25 -36.62 -19.88 -17.84
CA THR A 25 -37.20 -21.21 -18.16
C THR A 25 -36.23 -22.37 -17.97
N THR A 26 -34.95 -22.07 -17.71
CA THR A 26 -33.89 -23.06 -17.53
C THR A 26 -33.02 -22.68 -16.34
N THR A 27 -32.60 -23.68 -15.56
CA THR A 27 -31.67 -23.50 -14.44
C THR A 27 -30.23 -23.35 -14.92
N GLY A 28 -29.37 -22.78 -14.07
CA GLY A 28 -27.95 -22.55 -14.33
C GLY A 28 -27.60 -21.08 -14.54
N ASN A 29 -26.34 -20.82 -14.86
CA ASN A 29 -25.83 -19.47 -15.08
C ASN A 29 -26.33 -18.91 -16.40
N GLN A 30 -26.86 -17.69 -16.36
CA GLN A 30 -27.32 -16.94 -17.51
C GLN A 30 -26.66 -15.56 -17.49
N THR A 31 -26.17 -15.12 -18.64
CA THR A 31 -25.68 -13.74 -18.81
C THR A 31 -26.85 -12.89 -19.25
N LEU A 32 -27.26 -11.92 -18.43
CA LEU A 32 -28.19 -10.88 -18.85
C LEU A 32 -27.39 -9.72 -19.42
N LYS A 33 -27.74 -9.28 -20.62
CA LYS A 33 -27.01 -8.23 -21.33
C LYS A 33 -27.95 -7.14 -21.82
N ALA A 34 -27.56 -5.89 -21.64
CA ALA A 34 -28.23 -4.73 -22.21
C ALA A 34 -27.31 -4.08 -23.24
N VAL A 35 -27.82 -3.85 -24.44
CA VAL A 35 -27.11 -3.20 -25.56
C VAL A 35 -27.81 -1.89 -25.90
N ALA A 36 -27.09 -0.78 -25.80
CA ALA A 36 -27.55 0.53 -26.24
C ALA A 36 -26.97 0.83 -27.62
N THR A 37 -27.83 1.25 -28.55
CA THR A 37 -27.45 1.68 -29.90
C THR A 37 -27.83 3.14 -30.08
N ASP A 38 -26.88 3.99 -30.50
CA ASP A 38 -27.15 5.40 -30.81
C ASP A 38 -27.69 5.59 -32.24
N ASN A 39 -27.98 6.84 -32.62
CA ASN A 39 -28.46 7.19 -33.96
C ASN A 39 -27.40 7.05 -35.07
N GLY A 40 -26.12 6.95 -34.70
CA GLY A 40 -24.99 6.69 -35.58
C GLY A 40 -24.69 5.20 -35.76
N SER A 41 -25.54 4.31 -35.21
CA SER A 41 -25.33 2.85 -35.17
C SER A 41 -24.15 2.38 -34.30
N ASN A 42 -23.61 3.25 -33.43
CA ASN A 42 -22.63 2.83 -32.44
C ASN A 42 -23.32 2.04 -31.33
N THR A 43 -22.65 1.00 -30.81
CA THR A 43 -23.19 0.15 -29.75
C THR A 43 -22.30 0.16 -28.50
N SER A 44 -22.93 0.06 -27.33
CA SER A 44 -22.28 -0.20 -26.05
C SER A 44 -23.10 -1.24 -25.29
N GLU A 45 -22.43 -2.10 -24.53
CA GLU A 45 -23.10 -3.17 -23.77
C GLU A 45 -22.66 -3.23 -22.31
N SER A 46 -23.58 -3.69 -21.46
CA SER A 46 -23.32 -4.05 -20.07
C SER A 46 -23.95 -5.40 -19.78
N ALA A 47 -23.26 -6.24 -19.02
CA ALA A 47 -23.69 -7.60 -18.73
C ALA A 47 -23.54 -7.94 -17.24
N VAL A 48 -24.48 -8.75 -16.75
CA VAL A 48 -24.46 -9.34 -15.41
C VAL A 48 -24.68 -10.85 -15.53
N SER A 49 -23.99 -11.62 -14.69
CA SER A 49 -24.25 -13.07 -14.57
C SER A 49 -25.26 -13.30 -13.45
N VAL A 50 -26.33 -14.03 -13.74
CA VAL A 50 -27.33 -14.46 -12.76
C VAL A 50 -27.39 -15.98 -12.76
N THR A 51 -27.61 -16.56 -11.58
CA THR A 51 -27.82 -18.01 -11.46
C THR A 51 -29.30 -18.27 -11.28
N VAL A 52 -29.92 -18.97 -12.22
CA VAL A 52 -31.31 -19.43 -12.09
C VAL A 52 -31.29 -20.75 -11.35
N SER A 53 -31.96 -20.79 -10.20
CA SER A 53 -32.09 -21.99 -9.38
C SER A 53 -33.55 -22.44 -9.32
N ASP A 54 -33.77 -23.75 -9.26
CA ASP A 54 -35.05 -24.34 -8.89
C ASP A 54 -35.16 -24.58 -7.36
N GLN A 55 -34.11 -24.25 -6.62
CA GLN A 55 -34.07 -24.32 -5.17
C GLN A 55 -34.66 -23.04 -4.55
N ASP A 56 -35.46 -23.21 -3.50
CA ASP A 56 -36.05 -22.11 -2.74
C ASP A 56 -34.99 -21.24 -2.07
N LEU A 57 -34.00 -21.85 -1.41
CA LEU A 57 -32.88 -21.19 -0.74
C LEU A 57 -31.59 -21.37 -1.56
N VAL A 58 -30.89 -20.26 -1.81
CA VAL A 58 -29.60 -20.23 -2.53
C VAL A 58 -28.59 -19.44 -1.71
N VAL A 59 -27.34 -19.90 -1.71
CA VAL A 59 -26.20 -19.19 -1.11
C VAL A 59 -24.98 -19.29 -2.01
N SER A 60 -24.30 -18.17 -2.22
CA SER A 60 -23.06 -18.07 -2.98
C SER A 60 -21.98 -17.37 -2.16
N LEU A 61 -20.86 -18.04 -1.95
CA LEU A 61 -19.66 -17.43 -1.38
C LEU A 61 -19.10 -16.42 -2.39
N THR A 62 -19.00 -15.16 -1.99
CA THR A 62 -18.47 -14.06 -2.82
C THR A 62 -17.02 -13.74 -2.50
N SER A 63 -16.55 -14.08 -1.29
CA SER A 63 -15.14 -14.01 -0.88
C SER A 63 -14.86 -15.06 0.21
N PRO A 64 -13.66 -15.68 0.26
CA PRO A 64 -12.54 -15.54 -0.69
C PRO A 64 -12.79 -16.25 -2.03
N THR A 65 -11.96 -15.96 -3.02
CA THR A 65 -11.98 -16.65 -4.32
C THR A 65 -11.11 -17.91 -4.29
N SER A 66 -11.50 -18.95 -5.02
CA SER A 66 -10.69 -20.18 -5.10
C SER A 66 -9.33 -19.91 -5.77
N GLY A 67 -8.26 -20.47 -5.22
CA GLY A 67 -6.86 -20.21 -5.58
C GLY A 67 -6.21 -19.03 -4.86
N GLN A 68 -6.96 -18.28 -4.02
CA GLN A 68 -6.41 -17.14 -3.30
C GLN A 68 -5.32 -17.58 -2.32
N THR A 69 -4.21 -16.84 -2.29
CA THR A 69 -3.15 -16.98 -1.27
C THR A 69 -3.30 -15.86 -0.25
N VAL A 70 -3.22 -16.20 1.03
CA VAL A 70 -3.37 -15.26 2.15
C VAL A 70 -2.23 -15.44 3.15
N GLY A 71 -1.88 -14.37 3.88
CA GLY A 71 -0.84 -14.42 4.90
C GLY A 71 -1.34 -14.99 6.22
N LEU A 72 -0.52 -15.79 6.89
CA LEU A 72 -0.75 -16.20 8.28
C LEU A 72 -0.97 -14.95 9.16
N GLY A 73 -2.01 -14.96 10.00
CA GLY A 73 -2.30 -13.87 10.93
C GLY A 73 -2.97 -12.62 10.31
N LYS A 74 -3.17 -12.57 8.99
CA LYS A 74 -3.89 -11.46 8.33
C LYS A 74 -5.40 -11.74 8.25
N PRO A 75 -6.26 -10.74 8.49
CA PRO A 75 -7.70 -10.90 8.36
C PRO A 75 -8.09 -11.19 6.90
N VAL A 76 -8.95 -12.20 6.70
CA VAL A 76 -9.53 -12.59 5.42
C VAL A 76 -11.02 -12.33 5.48
N ASN A 77 -11.52 -11.43 4.63
CA ASN A 77 -12.96 -11.20 4.52
C ASN A 77 -13.64 -12.41 3.86
N ILE A 78 -14.51 -13.09 4.61
CA ILE A 78 -15.40 -14.13 4.11
C ILE A 78 -16.77 -13.50 3.96
N ALA A 79 -17.32 -13.51 2.75
CA ALA A 79 -18.59 -12.89 2.43
C ALA A 79 -19.44 -13.81 1.56
N ALA A 80 -20.76 -13.71 1.69
CA ALA A 80 -21.68 -14.50 0.90
C ALA A 80 -22.99 -13.74 0.64
N ASP A 81 -23.58 -14.01 -0.52
CA ASP A 81 -24.94 -13.62 -0.84
C ASP A 81 -25.87 -14.82 -0.58
N ALA A 82 -27.00 -14.58 0.06
CA ALA A 82 -28.00 -15.60 0.33
C ALA A 82 -29.40 -15.06 0.07
N THR A 83 -30.22 -15.83 -0.66
CA THR A 83 -31.59 -15.45 -1.03
C THR A 83 -32.51 -16.63 -0.85
N SER A 84 -33.73 -16.38 -0.38
CA SER A 84 -34.79 -17.40 -0.33
C SER A 84 -36.08 -16.85 -0.92
N LEU A 85 -36.78 -17.68 -1.72
CA LEU A 85 -37.96 -17.26 -2.49
C LEU A 85 -39.24 -17.26 -1.65
N THR A 86 -39.38 -18.21 -0.72
CA THR A 86 -40.59 -18.37 0.08
C THR A 86 -40.42 -18.02 1.56
N ASN A 87 -39.20 -18.13 2.09
CA ASN A 87 -38.87 -17.80 3.48
C ASN A 87 -37.81 -16.70 3.55
N ASN A 88 -37.74 -15.94 4.64
CA ASN A 88 -36.59 -15.05 4.86
C ASN A 88 -35.35 -15.89 5.22
N VAL A 89 -34.16 -15.47 4.79
CA VAL A 89 -32.90 -16.05 5.27
C VAL A 89 -32.74 -15.69 6.75
N ALA A 90 -32.63 -16.70 7.61
CA ALA A 90 -32.52 -16.51 9.06
C ALA A 90 -31.07 -16.30 9.51
N LYS A 91 -30.11 -16.97 8.86
CA LYS A 91 -28.67 -16.84 9.14
C LYS A 91 -27.80 -17.36 8.00
N VAL A 92 -26.55 -16.90 7.97
CA VAL A 92 -25.43 -17.48 7.21
C VAL A 92 -24.33 -17.88 8.17
N GLU A 93 -23.95 -19.15 8.13
CA GLU A 93 -22.81 -19.72 8.87
C GLU A 93 -21.60 -19.77 7.92
N PHE A 94 -20.49 -19.13 8.30
CA PHE A 94 -19.23 -19.22 7.56
C PHE A 94 -18.43 -20.43 8.04
N VAL A 95 -17.97 -21.24 7.10
CA VAL A 95 -17.37 -22.54 7.36
C VAL A 95 -15.94 -22.57 6.82
N VAL A 96 -14.98 -22.97 7.66
CA VAL A 96 -13.57 -23.15 7.30
C VAL A 96 -13.13 -24.56 7.68
N ASN A 97 -12.61 -25.33 6.72
CA ASN A 97 -12.23 -26.74 6.90
C ASN A 97 -13.35 -27.59 7.53
N GLY A 98 -14.60 -27.29 7.20
CA GLY A 98 -15.79 -27.97 7.73
C GLY A 98 -16.26 -27.49 9.10
N ALA A 99 -15.54 -26.59 9.78
CA ALA A 99 -15.95 -26.01 11.06
C ALA A 99 -16.60 -24.63 10.87
N VAL A 100 -17.69 -24.36 11.57
CA VAL A 100 -18.30 -23.03 11.60
C VAL A 100 -17.40 -22.07 12.38
N VAL A 101 -16.94 -21.00 11.73
CA VAL A 101 -16.10 -19.96 12.35
C VAL A 101 -16.91 -18.72 12.76
N ALA A 102 -18.04 -18.49 12.12
CA ALA A 102 -18.94 -17.38 12.45
C ALA A 102 -20.37 -17.67 11.99
N THR A 103 -21.33 -17.01 12.62
CA THR A 103 -22.74 -16.98 12.22
C THR A 103 -23.16 -15.54 12.14
N ASP A 104 -23.67 -15.13 10.98
CA ASP A 104 -24.21 -13.81 10.74
C ASP A 104 -25.72 -13.90 10.46
N THR A 105 -26.48 -13.00 11.06
CA THR A 105 -27.95 -12.93 10.92
C THR A 105 -28.41 -11.64 10.25
N THR A 106 -27.48 -10.79 9.82
CA THR A 106 -27.79 -9.47 9.25
C THR A 106 -27.10 -9.32 7.90
N GLU A 107 -27.85 -8.99 6.87
CA GLU A 107 -27.28 -8.67 5.55
C GLU A 107 -26.64 -7.26 5.58
N PRO A 108 -25.48 -7.03 4.92
CA PRO A 108 -24.68 -7.97 4.13
C PRO A 108 -23.92 -8.99 5.00
N PHE A 109 -24.04 -10.27 4.65
CA PHE A 109 -23.43 -11.35 5.44
C PHE A 109 -21.91 -11.37 5.22
N ALA A 110 -21.15 -11.09 6.27
CA ALA A 110 -19.69 -11.07 6.19
C ALA A 110 -19.01 -11.36 7.53
N TYR A 111 -17.80 -11.91 7.47
CA TYR A 111 -16.97 -12.15 8.63
C TYR A 111 -15.47 -12.00 8.31
N SER A 112 -14.75 -11.31 9.17
CA SER A 112 -13.29 -11.21 9.10
C SER A 112 -12.65 -12.38 9.84
N TRP A 113 -12.15 -13.36 9.08
CA TRP A 113 -11.52 -14.57 9.62
C TRP A 113 -10.00 -14.47 9.55
N THR A 114 -9.32 -14.74 10.66
CA THR A 114 -7.85 -14.75 10.71
C THR A 114 -7.33 -16.20 10.81
N PRO A 115 -6.54 -16.69 9.83
CA PRO A 115 -5.95 -18.01 9.90
C PRO A 115 -4.87 -18.08 10.98
N SER A 116 -4.87 -19.18 11.75
CA SER A 116 -3.93 -19.44 12.85
C SER A 116 -2.78 -20.36 12.49
N ALA A 117 -2.77 -20.96 11.30
CA ALA A 117 -1.70 -21.83 10.82
C ALA A 117 -1.51 -21.73 9.30
N ILE A 118 -0.34 -22.14 8.83
CA ILE A 118 -0.06 -22.29 7.40
C ILE A 118 -0.71 -23.55 6.84
N GLY A 119 -1.03 -23.54 5.55
CA GLY A 119 -1.57 -24.70 4.84
C GLY A 119 -2.73 -24.34 3.93
N ASN A 120 -3.35 -25.35 3.33
CA ASN A 120 -4.51 -25.17 2.49
C ASN A 120 -5.79 -25.20 3.33
N TYR A 121 -6.71 -24.30 3.01
CA TYR A 121 -8.01 -24.17 3.66
C TYR A 121 -9.13 -24.26 2.63
N THR A 122 -10.27 -24.81 3.04
CA THR A 122 -11.52 -24.75 2.29
C THR A 122 -12.50 -23.85 3.01
N VAL A 123 -13.00 -22.83 2.30
CA VAL A 123 -13.94 -21.84 2.84
C VAL A 123 -15.28 -21.97 2.12
N ALA A 124 -16.38 -22.00 2.86
CA ALA A 124 -17.74 -22.06 2.33
C ALA A 124 -18.71 -21.25 3.20
N ALA A 125 -19.91 -20.99 2.69
CA ALA A 125 -21.00 -20.38 3.44
C ALA A 125 -22.21 -21.32 3.45
N LYS A 126 -22.91 -21.38 4.57
CA LYS A 126 -24.13 -22.17 4.75
C LYS A 126 -25.27 -21.26 5.19
N ALA A 127 -26.25 -21.05 4.32
CA ALA A 127 -27.45 -20.31 4.67
C ALA A 127 -28.49 -21.24 5.32
N THR A 128 -29.28 -20.69 6.24
CA THR A 128 -30.47 -21.34 6.79
C THR A 128 -31.64 -20.36 6.73
N ASP A 129 -32.80 -20.80 6.23
CA ASP A 129 -34.01 -20.00 6.19
C ASP A 129 -34.82 -20.08 7.49
N ALA A 130 -35.89 -19.28 7.60
CA ALA A 130 -36.79 -19.27 8.76
C ALA A 130 -37.60 -20.58 8.95
N ALA A 131 -37.70 -21.43 7.93
CA ALA A 131 -38.32 -22.74 8.01
C ALA A 131 -37.33 -23.83 8.49
N GLY A 132 -36.05 -23.51 8.62
CA GLY A 132 -34.99 -24.42 9.04
C GLY A 132 -34.32 -25.18 7.89
N THR A 133 -34.64 -24.86 6.63
CA THR A 133 -33.94 -25.40 5.47
C THR A 133 -32.53 -24.83 5.42
N SER A 134 -31.52 -25.66 5.14
CA SER A 134 -30.13 -25.20 4.96
C SER A 134 -29.55 -25.60 3.62
N VAL A 135 -28.80 -24.69 3.01
CA VAL A 135 -28.02 -24.93 1.78
C VAL A 135 -26.59 -24.45 1.99
N THR A 136 -25.61 -25.15 1.42
CA THR A 136 -24.18 -24.80 1.49
C THR A 136 -23.68 -24.40 0.10
N SER A 137 -22.85 -23.37 0.03
CA SER A 137 -22.25 -22.88 -1.21
C SER A 137 -21.19 -23.85 -1.74
N SER A 138 -20.72 -23.61 -2.98
CA SER A 138 -19.41 -24.11 -3.40
C SER A 138 -18.32 -23.60 -2.46
N ALA A 139 -17.26 -24.39 -2.28
CA ALA A 139 -16.13 -24.02 -1.45
C ALA A 139 -15.02 -23.36 -2.29
N ALA A 140 -14.37 -22.35 -1.72
CA ALA A 140 -13.12 -21.79 -2.21
C ALA A 140 -11.94 -22.49 -1.54
N ALA A 141 -11.02 -23.02 -2.35
CA ALA A 141 -9.74 -23.51 -1.84
C ALA A 141 -8.76 -22.35 -1.77
N ILE A 142 -8.17 -22.08 -0.61
CA ILE A 142 -7.19 -21.01 -0.42
C ILE A 142 -5.91 -21.58 0.20
N SER A 143 -4.78 -20.92 -0.04
CA SER A 143 -3.50 -21.27 0.57
C SER A 143 -3.09 -20.20 1.59
N VAL A 144 -2.94 -20.58 2.85
CA VAL A 144 -2.31 -19.74 3.88
C VAL A 144 -0.82 -20.03 3.87
N VAL A 145 -0.02 -19.02 3.62
CA VAL A 145 1.43 -19.12 3.64
C VAL A 145 2.01 -18.37 4.82
N GLU A 146 3.15 -18.83 5.31
CA GLU A 146 3.97 -18.00 6.17
C GLU A 146 4.39 -16.80 5.33
N GLN A 147 3.98 -15.61 5.76
CA GLN A 147 4.74 -14.46 5.34
C GLN A 147 6.04 -14.54 6.12
N ALA A 148 7.12 -14.94 5.46
CA ALA A 148 8.44 -14.56 5.94
C ALA A 148 8.46 -13.04 5.87
N GLN A 149 7.94 -12.35 6.89
CA GLN A 149 8.08 -10.93 7.02
C GLN A 149 9.58 -10.70 7.18
N LYS A 150 10.20 -10.31 6.07
CA LYS A 150 11.58 -9.89 6.07
C LYS A 150 11.68 -8.76 7.07
N LYS A 151 12.49 -8.95 8.12
CA LYS A 151 12.78 -7.89 9.09
C LYS A 151 13.53 -6.77 8.39
N HIS A 152 14.52 -7.18 7.60
CA HIS A 152 15.39 -6.31 6.82
C HIS A 152 14.90 -6.25 5.38
N ARG A 153 14.30 -5.12 5.00
CA ARG A 153 13.57 -4.91 3.75
C ARG A 153 14.35 -4.02 2.80
N LEU A 154 14.34 -4.37 1.52
CA LEU A 154 14.77 -3.48 0.45
C LEU A 154 13.53 -2.70 -0.05
N ILE A 155 13.56 -1.38 0.10
CA ILE A 155 12.43 -0.49 -0.17
C ILE A 155 12.80 0.38 -1.37
N GLY A 156 11.86 0.62 -2.30
CA GLY A 156 12.18 1.39 -3.49
C GLY A 156 11.00 2.11 -4.11
N TYR A 157 11.24 3.35 -4.53
CA TYR A 157 10.28 4.12 -5.31
C TYR A 157 10.17 3.60 -6.74
N TRP A 158 8.95 3.37 -7.21
CA TRP A 158 8.66 2.97 -8.59
C TRP A 158 8.03 4.16 -9.34
N HIS A 159 8.59 4.53 -10.49
CA HIS A 159 8.12 5.69 -11.25
C HIS A 159 6.85 5.36 -12.05
N ASN A 160 5.77 6.07 -11.75
CA ASN A 160 4.55 6.14 -12.55
C ASN A 160 4.63 7.19 -13.68
N PHE A 161 5.85 7.56 -14.08
CA PHE A 161 6.13 8.61 -15.05
C PHE A 161 7.42 8.33 -15.80
N VAL A 162 7.64 9.06 -16.89
CA VAL A 162 8.89 9.00 -17.67
C VAL A 162 9.86 10.04 -17.15
N ASN A 163 11.11 9.66 -16.96
CA ASN A 163 12.21 10.59 -16.73
C ASN A 163 13.52 10.04 -17.32
N GLY A 164 14.67 10.58 -16.91
CA GLY A 164 15.98 10.12 -17.36
C GLY A 164 16.28 8.64 -17.15
N ALA A 165 15.55 7.95 -16.26
CA ALA A 165 15.68 6.51 -16.04
C ALA A 165 14.95 5.65 -17.11
N GLY A 166 14.14 6.27 -17.96
CA GLY A 166 13.36 5.61 -19.01
C GLY A 166 11.87 5.45 -18.66
N CYS A 167 11.24 4.45 -19.27
CA CYS A 167 9.81 4.18 -19.10
C CYS A 167 9.47 3.59 -17.71
N PRO A 168 8.24 3.79 -17.21
CA PRO A 168 7.69 3.00 -16.12
C PRO A 168 7.88 1.49 -16.35
N ILE A 169 8.31 0.77 -15.31
CA ILE A 169 8.60 -0.67 -15.41
C ILE A 169 7.30 -1.43 -15.15
N ARG A 170 6.84 -2.29 -16.07
CA ARG A 170 5.72 -3.20 -15.75
C ARG A 170 6.06 -3.99 -14.49
N LEU A 171 5.12 -4.10 -13.55
CA LEU A 171 5.37 -4.75 -12.25
C LEU A 171 5.88 -6.19 -12.42
N ALA A 172 5.39 -6.94 -13.40
CA ALA A 172 5.90 -8.26 -13.75
C ALA A 172 7.39 -8.30 -14.17
N ASP A 173 7.93 -7.21 -14.72
CA ASP A 173 9.32 -7.09 -15.18
C ASP A 173 10.26 -6.49 -14.11
N MET A 174 9.73 -6.13 -12.94
CA MET A 174 10.49 -5.57 -11.84
C MET A 174 11.36 -6.66 -11.18
N SER A 175 12.55 -6.27 -10.72
CA SER A 175 13.42 -7.16 -9.93
C SER A 175 12.68 -7.75 -8.73
N GLN A 176 12.85 -9.03 -8.48
CA GLN A 176 12.23 -9.70 -7.34
C GLN A 176 12.90 -9.36 -6.00
N ALA A 177 14.01 -8.59 -6.01
CA ALA A 177 14.73 -8.20 -4.81
C ALA A 177 13.97 -7.21 -3.91
N TRP A 178 13.07 -6.40 -4.49
CA TRP A 178 12.32 -5.36 -3.77
C TRP A 178 11.25 -5.96 -2.87
N ASP A 179 11.13 -5.44 -1.65
CA ASP A 179 10.21 -5.94 -0.63
C ASP A 179 9.05 -4.99 -0.39
N VAL A 180 9.33 -3.69 -0.34
CA VAL A 180 8.34 -2.61 -0.26
C VAL A 180 8.52 -1.71 -1.48
N ILE A 181 7.41 -1.40 -2.14
CA ILE A 181 7.39 -0.65 -3.39
C ILE A 181 6.52 0.59 -3.19
N ASP A 182 7.15 1.75 -3.27
CA ASP A 182 6.50 3.04 -3.10
C ASP A 182 6.10 3.55 -4.49
N ILE A 183 4.81 3.51 -4.81
CA ILE A 183 4.30 3.91 -6.12
C ILE A 183 4.31 5.44 -6.20
N ALA A 184 5.24 5.97 -6.98
CA ALA A 184 5.54 7.40 -7.10
C ALA A 184 4.84 7.99 -8.34
N PHE A 185 3.86 8.89 -8.21
CA PHE A 185 3.21 9.37 -6.99
C PHE A 185 1.70 9.43 -7.19
N ALA A 186 0.96 9.59 -6.10
CA ALA A 186 -0.38 10.16 -6.15
C ALA A 186 -0.32 11.63 -6.60
N GLU A 187 -1.37 12.10 -7.25
CA GLU A 187 -1.53 13.47 -7.74
C GLU A 187 -2.55 14.21 -6.88
N ASN A 188 -2.32 15.49 -6.59
CA ASN A 188 -3.35 16.32 -5.94
C ASN A 188 -4.12 17.14 -6.97
N ASP A 189 -5.37 17.47 -6.67
CA ASP A 189 -6.13 18.45 -7.45
C ASP A 189 -5.41 19.80 -7.47
N ARG A 190 -5.09 20.30 -8.67
CA ARG A 190 -4.52 21.65 -8.89
C ARG A 190 -5.34 22.77 -8.25
N ASN A 191 -6.64 22.53 -8.02
CA ASN A 191 -7.56 23.49 -7.40
C ASN A 191 -7.72 23.33 -5.89
N SER A 192 -6.84 22.56 -5.23
CA SER A 192 -6.57 22.64 -3.78
C SER A 192 -7.77 22.34 -2.87
N THR A 193 -8.47 21.22 -3.11
CA THR A 193 -9.60 20.77 -2.28
C THR A 193 -9.25 19.66 -1.28
N GLY A 194 -7.97 19.33 -1.14
CA GLY A 194 -7.49 18.17 -0.37
C GLY A 194 -7.75 16.80 -1.02
N THR A 195 -8.44 16.75 -2.17
CA THR A 195 -8.73 15.50 -2.89
C THR A 195 -7.49 14.98 -3.61
N VAL A 196 -7.12 13.73 -3.32
CA VAL A 196 -6.00 13.04 -3.95
C VAL A 196 -6.51 12.09 -5.03
N HIS A 197 -5.79 12.05 -6.15
CA HIS A 197 -6.03 11.18 -7.30
C HIS A 197 -4.83 10.27 -7.54
N PHE A 198 -5.06 9.17 -8.25
CA PHE A 198 -3.97 8.37 -8.80
C PHE A 198 -4.34 7.93 -10.21
N ASN A 199 -3.57 8.40 -11.18
CA ASN A 199 -3.70 8.03 -12.57
C ASN A 199 -2.50 7.16 -12.95
N LEU A 200 -2.71 5.88 -13.21
CA LEU A 200 -1.65 5.03 -13.73
C LEU A 200 -1.17 5.57 -15.07
N TYR A 201 0.15 5.52 -15.30
CA TYR A 201 0.79 6.04 -16.50
C TYR A 201 0.06 5.63 -17.80
N ALA A 202 -0.52 6.63 -18.46
CA ALA A 202 -1.35 6.45 -19.66
C ALA A 202 -0.65 6.92 -20.96
N GLY A 203 0.66 7.17 -20.90
CA GLY A 203 1.44 7.73 -22.01
C GLY A 203 1.87 9.17 -21.76
N ASP A 204 2.89 9.61 -22.49
CA ASP A 204 3.46 10.95 -22.44
C ASP A 204 3.76 11.41 -23.88
N ILE A 205 3.28 12.60 -24.25
CA ILE A 205 3.40 13.16 -25.61
C ILE A 205 4.85 13.40 -26.06
N TYR A 206 5.78 13.46 -25.11
CA TYR A 206 7.22 13.64 -25.32
C TYR A 206 8.01 12.33 -25.23
N SER A 207 7.33 11.19 -25.06
CA SER A 207 7.96 9.86 -24.98
C SER A 207 7.33 8.86 -25.94
N SER A 208 8.02 7.74 -26.16
CA SER A 208 7.48 6.56 -26.86
C SER A 208 7.10 5.43 -25.90
N CYS A 209 7.05 5.72 -24.60
CA CYS A 209 6.75 4.72 -23.58
C CYS A 209 5.28 4.28 -23.69
N PRO A 210 5.00 2.97 -23.67
CA PRO A 210 3.63 2.48 -23.76
C PRO A 210 2.85 2.82 -22.49
N ALA A 211 1.56 3.13 -22.65
CA ALA A 211 0.63 3.18 -21.54
C ALA A 211 0.59 1.84 -20.79
N LEU A 212 0.42 1.90 -19.48
CA LEU A 212 0.22 0.72 -18.66
C LEU A 212 -1.28 0.39 -18.57
N ASP A 213 -1.60 -0.90 -18.57
CA ASP A 213 -2.97 -1.38 -18.42
C ASP A 213 -3.34 -1.41 -16.91
N PRO A 214 -4.36 -0.67 -16.46
CA PRO A 214 -4.77 -0.65 -15.05
C PRO A 214 -5.22 -2.01 -14.51
N ALA A 215 -5.91 -2.82 -15.32
CA ALA A 215 -6.36 -4.15 -14.90
C ALA A 215 -5.17 -5.09 -14.73
N GLN A 216 -4.21 -5.06 -15.67
CA GLN A 216 -2.98 -5.85 -15.55
C GLN A 216 -2.13 -5.39 -14.36
N PHE A 217 -2.03 -4.07 -14.12
CA PHE A 217 -1.27 -3.53 -13.00
C PHE A 217 -1.82 -4.03 -11.65
N LYS A 218 -3.14 -3.98 -11.45
CA LYS A 218 -3.79 -4.52 -10.24
C LYS A 218 -3.58 -6.03 -10.10
N GLN A 219 -3.61 -6.78 -11.20
CA GLN A 219 -3.35 -8.23 -11.18
C GLN A 219 -1.89 -8.55 -10.80
N ASP A 220 -0.92 -7.86 -11.40
CA ASP A 220 0.50 -8.04 -11.11
C ASP A 220 0.81 -7.68 -9.65
N MET A 221 0.26 -6.56 -9.16
CA MET A 221 0.40 -6.13 -7.77
C MET A 221 -0.13 -7.21 -6.82
N LYS A 222 -1.35 -7.71 -7.04
CA LYS A 222 -1.93 -8.80 -6.25
C LYS A 222 -1.08 -10.07 -6.28
N ALA A 223 -0.52 -10.43 -7.44
CA ALA A 223 0.34 -11.60 -7.57
C ALA A 223 1.69 -11.43 -6.84
N LEU A 224 2.20 -10.20 -6.76
CA LEU A 224 3.42 -9.87 -6.02
C LEU A 224 3.16 -9.76 -4.51
N GLN A 225 2.00 -9.24 -4.09
CA GLN A 225 1.53 -9.25 -2.70
C GLN A 225 1.38 -10.68 -2.16
N ALA A 226 0.87 -11.60 -2.99
CA ALA A 226 0.82 -13.03 -2.65
C ALA A 226 2.22 -13.65 -2.42
N LYS A 227 3.29 -13.00 -2.88
CA LYS A 227 4.69 -13.37 -2.63
C LYS A 227 5.32 -12.55 -1.48
N GLY A 228 4.52 -11.81 -0.72
CA GLY A 228 4.95 -11.04 0.44
C GLY A 228 5.54 -9.67 0.11
N LYS A 229 5.37 -9.15 -1.11
CA LYS A 229 5.73 -7.76 -1.44
C LYS A 229 4.65 -6.80 -0.91
N VAL A 230 5.07 -5.62 -0.49
CA VAL A 230 4.17 -4.55 -0.03
C VAL A 230 4.17 -3.43 -1.07
N PHE A 231 3.00 -2.92 -1.39
CA PHE A 231 2.83 -1.77 -2.27
C PHE A 231 2.13 -0.63 -1.53
N VAL A 232 2.81 0.50 -1.40
CA VAL A 232 2.23 1.70 -0.82
C VAL A 232 2.10 2.79 -1.88
N LEU A 233 1.05 3.59 -1.79
CA LEU A 233 0.89 4.76 -2.64
C LEU A 233 1.64 5.94 -2.00
N SER A 234 2.63 6.49 -2.70
CA SER A 234 3.41 7.61 -2.18
C SER A 234 2.74 8.96 -2.46
N LEU A 235 2.67 9.78 -1.42
CA LEU A 235 2.15 11.13 -1.43
C LEU A 235 3.32 12.11 -1.46
N GLY A 236 3.62 12.69 -2.62
CA GLY A 236 4.80 13.53 -2.74
C GLY A 236 5.21 13.84 -4.18
N GLY A 237 6.50 14.12 -4.35
CA GLY A 237 7.11 14.53 -5.61
C GLY A 237 7.01 16.03 -5.89
N ALA A 238 7.80 16.49 -6.87
CA ALA A 238 8.01 17.92 -7.16
C ALA A 238 6.73 18.71 -7.47
N GLU A 239 5.67 18.02 -7.92
CA GLU A 239 4.36 18.60 -8.22
C GLU A 239 3.26 18.18 -7.21
N GLY A 240 3.56 17.25 -6.29
CA GLY A 240 2.63 16.65 -5.32
C GLY A 240 2.39 17.53 -4.09
N THR A 241 1.93 18.76 -4.32
CA THR A 241 1.55 19.68 -3.23
C THR A 241 0.29 19.18 -2.55
N ILE A 242 0.38 18.57 -1.37
CA ILE A 242 -0.79 18.21 -0.56
C ILE A 242 -1.35 19.45 0.14
N THR A 243 -2.66 19.67 0.00
CA THR A 243 -3.37 20.78 0.66
C THR A 243 -4.23 20.24 1.79
N LEU A 244 -3.94 20.65 3.02
CA LEU A 244 -4.74 20.36 4.22
C LEU A 244 -4.91 21.65 5.04
N ASN A 245 -5.64 22.63 4.52
CA ASN A 245 -5.83 23.93 5.17
C ASN A 245 -7.13 23.97 5.99
N THR A 246 -8.16 23.25 5.56
CA THR A 246 -9.50 23.27 6.16
C THR A 246 -9.97 21.88 6.61
N ASP A 247 -11.03 21.83 7.42
CA ASP A 247 -11.68 20.56 7.80
C ASP A 247 -12.27 19.83 6.58
N GLN A 248 -12.68 20.58 5.55
CA GLN A 248 -13.18 19.99 4.32
C GLN A 248 -12.04 19.35 3.50
N ASP A 249 -10.87 19.99 3.45
CA ASP A 249 -9.69 19.44 2.75
C ASP A 249 -9.29 18.11 3.39
N GLU A 250 -9.30 18.06 4.72
CA GLU A 250 -9.01 16.83 5.47
C GLU A 250 -10.04 15.73 5.22
N ALA A 251 -11.33 16.06 5.22
CA ALA A 251 -12.38 15.09 4.91
C ALA A 251 -12.22 14.52 3.48
N ASN A 252 -11.88 15.38 2.51
CA ASN A 252 -11.64 14.97 1.13
C ASN A 252 -10.37 14.11 0.99
N PHE A 253 -9.29 14.50 1.67
CA PHE A 253 -8.03 13.74 1.72
C PHE A 253 -8.25 12.33 2.29
N VAL A 254 -8.93 12.25 3.44
CA VAL A 254 -9.25 10.97 4.08
C VAL A 254 -10.13 10.11 3.17
N SER A 255 -11.19 10.68 2.60
CA SER A 255 -12.14 9.95 1.75
C SER A 255 -11.48 9.43 0.47
N SER A 256 -10.76 10.30 -0.24
CA SER A 256 -10.13 9.96 -1.53
C SER A 256 -9.03 8.91 -1.36
N LEU A 257 -8.14 9.04 -0.37
CA LEU A 257 -7.10 8.03 -0.13
C LEU A 257 -7.67 6.70 0.36
N THR A 258 -8.70 6.72 1.21
CA THR A 258 -9.42 5.49 1.59
C THR A 258 -9.97 4.78 0.34
N ALA A 259 -10.56 5.54 -0.60
CA ALA A 259 -11.10 4.99 -1.84
C ALA A 259 -9.98 4.44 -2.74
N LEU A 260 -8.87 5.16 -2.90
CA LEU A 260 -7.73 4.73 -3.73
C LEU A 260 -7.10 3.44 -3.20
N ILE A 261 -6.87 3.33 -1.89
CA ILE A 261 -6.35 2.10 -1.27
C ILE A 261 -7.26 0.91 -1.62
N LYS A 262 -8.57 1.07 -1.44
CA LYS A 262 -9.56 0.00 -1.71
C LYS A 262 -9.70 -0.33 -3.19
N GLU A 263 -9.69 0.68 -4.06
CA GLU A 263 -9.89 0.52 -5.50
C GLU A 263 -8.69 -0.15 -6.17
N TRP A 264 -7.48 0.26 -5.79
CA TRP A 264 -6.26 -0.23 -6.40
C TRP A 264 -5.71 -1.46 -5.69
N GLY A 265 -5.99 -1.63 -4.40
CA GLY A 265 -5.47 -2.72 -3.59
C GLY A 265 -4.09 -2.45 -3.01
N PHE A 266 -3.75 -1.18 -2.74
CA PHE A 266 -2.52 -0.83 -2.05
C PHE A 266 -2.55 -1.36 -0.60
N ASP A 267 -1.38 -1.74 -0.07
CA ASP A 267 -1.22 -2.16 1.32
C ASP A 267 -1.18 -0.95 2.28
N GLY A 268 -0.90 0.25 1.77
CA GLY A 268 -0.95 1.48 2.55
C GLY A 268 -0.41 2.70 1.83
N LEU A 269 0.22 3.59 2.59
CA LEU A 269 0.64 4.92 2.13
C LEU A 269 2.10 5.20 2.50
N ASP A 270 2.77 5.93 1.63
CA ASP A 270 4.04 6.59 1.92
C ASP A 270 3.83 8.11 1.96
N VAL A 271 4.43 8.78 2.93
CA VAL A 271 4.36 10.24 3.09
C VAL A 271 5.71 10.84 2.76
N ASP A 272 5.82 11.37 1.54
CA ASP A 272 7.00 11.99 0.96
C ASP A 272 6.75 13.48 0.67
N LEU A 273 6.27 14.21 1.68
CA LEU A 273 5.98 15.63 1.53
C LEU A 273 7.25 16.46 1.70
N GLU A 274 7.74 16.96 0.57
CA GLU A 274 8.82 17.93 0.46
C GLU A 274 8.31 19.38 0.41
N SER A 275 9.20 20.33 0.10
CA SER A 275 8.99 21.79 0.17
C SER A 275 7.71 22.32 -0.49
N GLY A 276 7.12 21.61 -1.45
CA GLY A 276 5.88 21.99 -2.13
C GLY A 276 4.64 22.06 -1.22
N SER A 277 4.54 21.21 -0.19
CA SER A 277 3.33 21.10 0.65
C SER A 277 3.27 22.10 1.82
N ASN A 278 4.26 22.99 1.94
CA ASN A 278 4.38 23.99 3.02
C ASN A 278 4.24 23.37 4.43
N LEU A 279 4.75 22.16 4.62
CA LEU A 279 4.80 21.50 5.93
C LEU A 279 5.88 22.17 6.79
N VAL A 280 5.44 23.13 7.59
CA VAL A 280 6.29 23.88 8.53
C VAL A 280 5.65 23.91 9.91
N HIS A 281 6.42 24.26 10.93
CA HIS A 281 5.90 24.43 12.29
C HIS A 281 4.72 25.41 12.33
N GLY A 282 3.60 24.95 12.91
CA GLY A 282 2.37 25.72 13.06
C GLY A 282 1.47 25.77 11.81
N SER A 283 1.87 25.12 10.72
CA SER A 283 1.02 24.98 9.52
C SER A 283 -0.20 24.09 9.79
N GLN A 284 -1.29 24.32 9.05
CA GLN A 284 -2.49 23.48 9.16
C GLN A 284 -2.22 22.04 8.74
N ILE A 285 -1.39 21.83 7.72
CA ILE A 285 -1.00 20.48 7.29
C ILE A 285 -0.28 19.71 8.40
N GLN A 286 0.63 20.34 9.15
CA GLN A 286 1.30 19.70 10.29
C GLN A 286 0.29 19.27 11.36
N ALA A 287 -0.74 20.07 11.61
CA ALA A 287 -1.77 19.79 12.62
C ALA A 287 -2.82 18.74 12.19
N ARG A 288 -2.92 18.45 10.88
CA ARG A 288 -3.99 17.62 10.30
C ARG A 288 -3.51 16.30 9.74
N LEU A 289 -2.28 16.24 9.25
CA LEU A 289 -1.77 15.06 8.54
C LEU A 289 -1.77 13.80 9.40
N GLY A 290 -1.26 13.87 10.64
CA GLY A 290 -1.20 12.72 11.54
C GLY A 290 -2.58 12.12 11.84
N ARG A 291 -3.54 12.96 12.24
CA ARG A 291 -4.93 12.51 12.48
C ARG A 291 -5.65 12.03 11.21
N ALA A 292 -5.38 12.63 10.05
CA ALA A 292 -5.94 12.18 8.78
C ALA A 292 -5.45 10.77 8.43
N LEU A 293 -4.16 10.50 8.59
CA LEU A 293 -3.57 9.17 8.39
C LEU A 293 -4.18 8.13 9.34
N LYS A 294 -4.38 8.48 10.62
CA LYS A 294 -5.08 7.59 11.58
C LYS A 294 -6.53 7.31 11.21
N GLN A 295 -7.22 8.29 10.63
CA GLN A 295 -8.58 8.10 10.17
C GLN A 295 -8.64 7.20 8.92
N ILE A 296 -7.67 7.31 8.00
CA ILE A 296 -7.55 6.42 6.84
C ILE A 296 -7.28 4.97 7.30
N GLU A 297 -6.31 4.77 8.20
CA GLU A 297 -6.02 3.48 8.85
C GLU A 297 -7.30 2.83 9.38
N LYS A 298 -8.08 3.58 10.17
CA LYS A 298 -9.37 3.10 10.68
C LYS A 298 -10.38 2.78 9.57
N ASN A 299 -10.46 3.59 8.53
CA ASN A 299 -11.44 3.43 7.45
C ASN A 299 -11.18 2.22 6.54
N ILE A 300 -9.92 1.77 6.45
CA ILE A 300 -9.56 0.58 5.68
C ILE A 300 -9.67 -0.72 6.50
N GLY A 301 -9.94 -0.62 7.81
CA GLY A 301 -10.11 -1.75 8.72
C GLY A 301 -8.90 -2.01 9.63
N GLY A 302 -7.95 -1.07 9.69
CA GLY A 302 -6.64 -1.24 10.31
C GLY A 302 -5.63 -1.92 9.40
N ASP A 303 -4.39 -2.04 9.87
CA ASP A 303 -3.28 -2.77 9.20
C ASP A 303 -2.75 -2.08 7.93
N MET A 304 -2.95 -0.76 7.79
CA MET A 304 -2.30 0.07 6.77
C MET A 304 -0.79 0.01 6.97
N PHE A 305 -0.08 -0.35 5.92
CA PHE A 305 1.38 -0.23 5.91
C PHE A 305 1.76 1.24 5.70
N LEU A 306 2.14 1.92 6.77
CA LEU A 306 2.45 3.35 6.76
C LEU A 306 3.95 3.59 6.74
N THR A 307 4.41 4.32 5.73
CA THR A 307 5.81 4.77 5.63
C THR A 307 5.92 6.28 5.49
N MET A 308 7.11 6.82 5.79
CA MET A 308 7.42 8.22 5.60
C MET A 308 8.85 8.41 5.13
N ALA A 309 9.05 9.35 4.21
CA ALA A 309 10.36 9.69 3.64
C ALA A 309 10.71 11.18 3.76
N PRO A 310 10.63 11.82 4.94
CA PRO A 310 11.05 13.21 5.06
C PRO A 310 12.56 13.36 4.81
N GLU A 311 12.97 14.52 4.31
CA GLU A 311 14.37 14.93 4.31
C GLU A 311 14.89 15.14 5.74
N HIS A 312 16.18 14.88 5.98
CA HIS A 312 16.76 14.96 7.34
C HIS A 312 16.60 16.32 8.06
N PRO A 313 16.52 17.50 7.39
CA PRO A 313 16.22 18.75 8.08
C PRO A 313 14.86 18.75 8.79
N TYR A 314 13.87 18.04 8.26
CA TYR A 314 12.53 17.96 8.83
C TYR A 314 12.45 17.07 10.08
N VAL A 315 13.50 16.28 10.35
CA VAL A 315 13.56 15.35 11.48
C VAL A 315 14.78 15.63 12.35
N GLN A 316 15.97 15.14 11.97
CA GLN A 316 17.21 15.32 12.74
C GLN A 316 17.61 16.79 12.84
N GLY A 317 17.28 17.60 11.82
CA GLY A 317 17.44 19.05 11.85
C GLY A 317 16.75 19.73 13.04
N GLY A 318 15.75 19.08 13.63
CA GLY A 318 15.11 19.48 14.89
C GLY A 318 16.07 19.68 16.08
N MET A 319 17.25 19.04 16.04
CA MET A 319 18.35 19.25 17.00
C MET A 319 18.98 20.64 16.86
N VAL A 320 19.06 21.15 15.63
CA VAL A 320 19.72 22.42 15.29
C VAL A 320 18.77 23.59 15.49
N ALA A 321 17.55 23.47 14.96
CA ALA A 321 16.49 24.45 15.10
C ALA A 321 15.14 23.73 15.16
N TYR A 322 14.15 24.33 15.80
CA TYR A 322 12.80 23.78 15.90
C TYR A 322 11.76 24.82 15.45
N SER A 323 11.91 25.26 14.20
CA SER A 323 11.11 26.31 13.56
C SER A 323 11.20 26.21 12.03
N GLY A 324 10.24 26.77 11.31
CA GLY A 324 10.15 26.60 9.85
C GLY A 324 10.04 25.12 9.47
N ILE A 325 10.90 24.64 8.57
CA ILE A 325 10.98 23.22 8.21
C ILE A 325 11.72 22.37 9.25
N TRP A 326 12.60 22.99 10.05
CA TRP A 326 13.54 22.27 10.90
C TRP A 326 12.80 21.53 12.03
N GLY A 327 12.77 20.20 11.95
CA GLY A 327 11.99 19.36 12.87
C GLY A 327 10.47 19.37 12.64
N ALA A 328 9.97 19.88 11.52
CA ALA A 328 8.53 20.04 11.28
C ALA A 328 7.79 18.71 11.06
N TYR A 329 8.47 17.62 10.72
CA TYR A 329 7.84 16.28 10.65
C TYR A 329 7.69 15.63 12.03
N ILE A 330 8.42 16.08 13.05
CA ILE A 330 8.43 15.43 14.37
C ILE A 330 7.02 15.35 14.99
N PRO A 331 6.19 16.40 14.97
CA PRO A 331 4.82 16.31 15.46
C PRO A 331 3.98 15.26 14.72
N VAL A 332 4.13 15.16 13.39
CA VAL A 332 3.42 14.17 12.57
C VAL A 332 3.87 12.76 12.94
N ILE A 333 5.20 12.52 13.01
CA ILE A 333 5.78 11.23 13.43
C ILE A 333 5.28 10.84 14.82
N ASN A 334 5.23 11.79 15.77
CA ASN A 334 4.75 11.52 17.12
C ASN A 334 3.27 11.11 17.13
N GLU A 335 2.45 11.74 16.29
CA GLU A 335 1.03 11.45 16.23
C GLU A 335 0.72 10.08 15.64
N VAL A 336 1.53 9.58 14.69
CA VAL A 336 1.36 8.25 14.07
C VAL A 336 2.36 7.19 14.52
N ARG A 337 3.13 7.46 15.57
CA ARG A 337 4.25 6.59 16.03
C ARG A 337 3.83 5.14 16.27
N ASP A 338 2.60 4.95 16.74
CA ASP A 338 1.97 3.67 17.03
C ASP A 338 1.54 2.89 15.78
N THR A 339 1.30 3.58 14.67
CA THR A 339 0.85 3.00 13.39
C THR A 339 1.90 3.11 12.28
N LEU A 340 3.07 3.71 12.56
CA LEU A 340 4.16 3.87 11.59
C LEU A 340 4.95 2.56 11.44
N ASP A 341 4.99 2.00 10.24
CA ASP A 341 5.78 0.81 9.93
C ASP A 341 7.25 1.14 9.68
N ILE A 342 7.55 2.13 8.84
CA ILE A 342 8.93 2.48 8.49
C ILE A 342 9.09 3.99 8.28
N LEU A 343 10.09 4.56 8.95
CA LEU A 343 10.64 5.89 8.70
C LEU A 343 11.99 5.74 7.98
N HIS A 344 12.03 6.07 6.69
CA HIS A 344 13.24 6.10 5.88
C HIS A 344 13.58 7.52 5.45
N VAL A 345 14.21 8.25 6.38
CA VAL A 345 14.65 9.63 6.15
C VAL A 345 15.60 9.70 4.94
N GLN A 346 15.38 10.67 4.06
CA GLN A 346 16.24 10.91 2.91
C GLN A 346 17.58 11.52 3.35
N LEU A 347 18.67 10.79 3.12
CA LEU A 347 20.05 11.19 3.46
C LEU A 347 20.80 11.78 2.27
N TYR A 348 20.09 12.50 1.41
CA TYR A 348 20.61 13.08 0.17
C TYR A 348 20.04 14.47 -0.09
N ASN A 349 20.65 15.18 -1.04
CA ASN A 349 20.30 16.54 -1.48
C ASN A 349 20.37 17.63 -0.39
N ASN A 350 20.84 17.30 0.82
CA ASN A 350 20.80 18.19 1.98
C ASN A 350 22.15 18.29 2.71
N GLY A 351 23.20 17.73 2.12
CA GLY A 351 24.54 17.74 2.69
C GLY A 351 24.67 16.90 3.96
N GLY A 352 25.74 17.15 4.72
CA GLY A 352 26.05 16.37 5.91
C GLY A 352 25.00 16.49 7.03
N LEU A 353 24.91 15.46 7.86
CA LEU A 353 23.92 15.36 8.93
C LEU A 353 24.45 15.91 10.27
N PRO A 354 23.87 16.99 10.81
CA PRO A 354 24.14 17.42 12.18
C PRO A 354 23.79 16.32 13.18
N ASN A 355 24.65 16.07 14.16
CA ASN A 355 24.46 15.00 15.12
C ASN A 355 25.11 15.35 16.48
N PRO A 356 24.67 14.72 17.59
CA PRO A 356 25.20 15.00 18.91
C PRO A 356 26.44 14.17 19.28
N TYR A 357 26.96 13.33 18.37
CA TYR A 357 28.01 12.35 18.65
C TYR A 357 29.40 12.85 18.27
N THR A 358 29.49 13.74 17.28
CA THR A 358 30.72 14.36 16.80
C THR A 358 30.58 15.88 16.71
N PRO A 359 31.68 16.65 16.83
CA PRO A 359 31.62 18.11 16.70
C PRO A 359 31.20 18.61 15.30
N SER A 360 31.51 17.83 14.26
CA SER A 360 31.15 18.13 12.87
C SER A 360 29.91 17.32 12.44
N ALA A 361 29.21 17.84 11.44
CA ALA A 361 28.19 17.06 10.73
C ALA A 361 28.82 15.79 10.13
N ALA A 362 28.07 14.69 10.14
CA ALA A 362 28.49 13.45 9.52
C ALA A 362 28.45 13.60 7.98
N PRO A 363 29.53 13.28 7.25
CA PRO A 363 29.60 13.53 5.81
C PRO A 363 28.53 12.76 5.02
N GLU A 364 27.96 13.40 4.00
CA GLU A 364 26.94 12.78 3.13
C GLU A 364 27.48 11.47 2.49
N GLY A 365 26.65 10.41 2.44
CA GLY A 365 27.04 9.09 1.90
C GLY A 365 28.04 8.28 2.75
N SER A 366 28.39 8.75 3.95
CA SER A 366 29.30 8.04 4.86
C SER A 366 28.59 7.02 5.77
N VAL A 367 29.35 6.05 6.28
CA VAL A 367 28.90 5.14 7.35
C VAL A 367 28.41 5.93 8.56
N ASP A 368 29.14 6.97 8.94
CA ASP A 368 28.80 7.79 10.11
C ASP A 368 27.48 8.55 9.94
N MET A 369 27.12 8.99 8.72
CA MET A 369 25.82 9.65 8.48
C MET A 369 24.66 8.67 8.64
N MET A 370 24.77 7.50 8.00
CA MET A 370 23.75 6.44 8.10
C MET A 370 23.56 5.98 9.55
N VAL A 371 24.68 5.75 10.26
CA VAL A 371 24.64 5.33 11.67
C VAL A 371 24.12 6.46 12.57
N ALA A 372 24.52 7.71 12.36
CA ALA A 372 24.04 8.84 13.15
C ALA A 372 22.54 9.07 12.98
N GLN A 373 22.01 9.04 11.75
CA GLN A 373 20.58 9.16 11.50
C GLN A 373 19.80 8.09 12.28
N SER A 374 20.20 6.84 12.12
CA SER A 374 19.49 5.71 12.72
C SER A 374 19.56 5.74 14.24
N LYS A 375 20.74 6.06 14.78
CA LYS A 375 20.96 6.20 16.22
C LYS A 375 20.11 7.32 16.82
N MET A 376 19.99 8.47 16.15
CA MET A 376 19.13 9.56 16.61
C MET A 376 17.66 9.12 16.70
N LEU A 377 17.18 8.37 15.71
CA LEU A 377 15.79 7.90 15.70
C LEU A 377 15.53 6.78 16.73
N ILE A 378 16.45 5.83 16.89
CA ILE A 378 16.27 4.66 17.75
C ILE A 378 16.58 4.99 19.23
N GLU A 379 17.54 5.86 19.51
CA GLU A 379 17.91 6.20 20.90
C GLU A 379 17.28 7.53 21.37
N GLY A 380 16.69 8.29 20.45
CA GLY A 380 16.17 9.62 20.70
C GLY A 380 17.26 10.69 20.81
N PHE A 381 16.87 11.95 20.70
CA PHE A 381 17.79 13.09 20.77
C PHE A 381 17.10 14.35 21.31
N THR A 382 17.88 15.27 21.85
CA THR A 382 17.39 16.56 22.34
C THR A 382 17.17 17.52 21.17
N LEU A 383 16.02 18.18 21.17
CA LEU A 383 15.60 19.18 20.18
C LEU A 383 16.04 20.58 20.61
N ALA A 384 16.10 21.51 19.66
CA ALA A 384 16.58 22.87 19.90
C ALA A 384 15.72 23.66 20.91
N ASN A 385 14.45 23.27 21.08
CA ASN A 385 13.53 23.85 22.06
C ASN A 385 13.66 23.23 23.47
N GLY A 386 14.60 22.30 23.68
CA GLY A 386 14.83 21.61 24.95
C GLY A 386 13.95 20.36 25.19
N THR A 387 12.98 20.07 24.32
CA THR A 387 12.23 18.80 24.39
C THR A 387 13.04 17.66 23.76
N ARG A 388 12.55 16.42 23.86
CA ARG A 388 13.23 15.23 23.32
C ARG A 388 12.39 14.64 22.19
N PHE A 389 13.05 14.16 21.14
CA PHE A 389 12.47 13.18 20.22
C PHE A 389 12.54 11.81 20.88
N GLU A 390 11.38 11.21 21.14
CA GLU A 390 11.33 9.90 21.79
C GLU A 390 11.81 8.77 20.85
N PRO A 391 12.49 7.74 21.38
CA PRO A 391 12.91 6.55 20.65
C PRO A 391 11.83 5.91 19.77
N LEU A 392 12.19 5.54 18.54
CA LEU A 392 11.46 4.59 17.72
C LEU A 392 12.00 3.17 17.94
N ARG A 393 11.21 2.15 17.61
CA ARG A 393 11.72 0.77 17.54
C ARG A 393 12.68 0.66 16.37
N ASP A 394 13.66 -0.25 16.46
CA ASP A 394 14.59 -0.49 15.36
C ASP A 394 13.90 -1.03 14.10
N ASP A 395 12.81 -1.77 14.27
CA ASP A 395 11.93 -2.21 13.17
C ASP A 395 11.18 -1.10 12.43
N GLN A 396 11.19 0.13 12.97
CA GLN A 396 10.59 1.32 12.35
C GLN A 396 11.58 2.19 11.59
N VAL A 397 12.89 1.87 11.60
CA VAL A 397 13.91 2.78 11.09
C VAL A 397 14.68 2.15 9.94
N ALA A 398 14.75 2.87 8.82
CA ALA A 398 15.54 2.52 7.65
C ALA A 398 16.39 3.72 7.17
N ILE A 399 17.39 3.41 6.34
CA ILE A 399 18.23 4.37 5.64
C ILE A 399 17.57 4.73 4.30
N GLY A 400 17.42 6.01 3.94
CA GLY A 400 17.00 6.44 2.61
C GLY A 400 18.17 7.02 1.79
N LEU A 401 18.47 6.42 0.62
CA LEU A 401 19.62 6.81 -0.22
C LEU A 401 19.28 6.88 -1.72
N PRO A 402 20.06 7.62 -2.53
CA PRO A 402 19.98 7.51 -3.98
C PRO A 402 20.52 6.15 -4.46
N SER A 403 19.87 5.56 -5.47
CA SER A 403 20.28 4.27 -6.03
C SER A 403 21.56 4.37 -6.86
N GLY A 404 21.81 5.55 -7.44
CA GLY A 404 22.97 5.82 -8.27
C GLY A 404 23.24 7.31 -8.48
N PRO A 405 24.28 7.64 -9.27
CA PRO A 405 24.72 9.02 -9.52
C PRO A 405 23.66 9.93 -10.11
N SER A 406 22.76 9.40 -10.94
CA SER A 406 21.71 10.17 -11.61
C SER A 406 20.42 10.30 -10.81
N SER A 407 20.33 9.62 -9.66
CA SER A 407 19.10 9.58 -8.86
C SER A 407 18.91 10.82 -7.99
N ALA A 408 20.00 11.52 -7.64
CA ALA A 408 19.98 12.70 -6.77
C ALA A 408 21.15 13.63 -7.10
N ASN A 409 21.07 14.89 -6.66
CA ASN A 409 22.15 15.87 -6.87
C ASN A 409 23.36 15.61 -5.97
N SER A 410 23.15 15.01 -4.80
CA SER A 410 24.20 14.62 -3.86
C SER A 410 23.78 13.43 -3.00
N GLY A 411 24.64 12.98 -2.08
CA GLY A 411 24.33 11.96 -1.08
C GLY A 411 24.36 10.51 -1.54
N GLN A 412 24.90 10.23 -2.73
CA GLN A 412 25.25 8.86 -3.12
C GLN A 412 26.23 8.25 -2.12
N ALA A 413 25.96 7.01 -1.72
CA ALA A 413 26.85 6.25 -0.85
C ALA A 413 27.57 5.16 -1.65
N PRO A 414 28.88 4.96 -1.45
CA PRO A 414 29.55 3.75 -1.90
C PRO A 414 28.85 2.50 -1.35
N THR A 415 28.64 1.48 -2.17
CA THR A 415 27.96 0.23 -1.76
C THR A 415 28.55 -0.33 -0.48
N GLN A 416 29.89 -0.37 -0.35
CA GLN A 416 30.55 -0.89 0.84
C GLN A 416 30.18 -0.11 2.11
N ASN A 417 30.01 1.22 2.03
CA ASN A 417 29.59 2.02 3.18
C ASN A 417 28.17 1.63 3.63
N ILE A 418 27.27 1.32 2.69
CA ILE A 418 25.90 0.86 3.02
C ILE A 418 25.98 -0.48 3.76
N LEU A 419 26.78 -1.41 3.25
CA LEU A 419 26.95 -2.74 3.88
C LEU A 419 27.57 -2.64 5.28
N ASP A 420 28.55 -1.75 5.45
CA ASP A 420 29.23 -1.52 6.72
C ASP A 420 28.34 -0.78 7.72
N ALA A 421 27.51 0.15 7.27
CA ALA A 421 26.49 0.78 8.10
C ALA A 421 25.48 -0.26 8.62
N LEU A 422 25.02 -1.19 7.76
CA LEU A 422 24.12 -2.28 8.19
C LEU A 422 24.79 -3.21 9.22
N ASP A 423 26.06 -3.59 9.03
CA ASP A 423 26.80 -4.38 10.04
C ASP A 423 27.09 -3.58 11.32
N CYS A 424 27.25 -2.27 11.24
CA CYS A 424 27.42 -1.41 12.41
C CYS A 424 26.14 -1.34 13.22
N LEU A 425 25.01 -1.07 12.57
CA LEU A 425 23.71 -0.95 13.22
C LEU A 425 23.26 -2.28 13.84
N THR A 426 23.39 -3.38 13.10
CA THR A 426 22.82 -4.67 13.53
C THR A 426 23.76 -5.54 14.36
N LYS A 427 25.07 -5.28 14.33
CA LYS A 427 26.08 -6.11 15.03
C LYS A 427 27.12 -5.31 15.81
N GLY A 428 27.15 -3.99 15.68
CA GLY A 428 28.18 -3.15 16.29
C GLY A 428 29.57 -3.29 15.64
N THR A 429 29.64 -3.84 14.42
CA THR A 429 30.91 -4.09 13.70
C THR A 429 31.05 -3.20 12.47
N ARG A 430 32.29 -2.91 12.01
CA ARG A 430 32.55 -2.05 10.84
C ARG A 430 32.00 -0.62 10.92
N CYS A 431 31.76 -0.14 12.14
CA CYS A 431 31.37 1.25 12.38
C CYS A 431 32.51 2.22 12.01
N GLY A 432 32.12 3.44 11.66
CA GLY A 432 33.03 4.59 11.61
C GLY A 432 33.32 5.14 13.01
N THR A 433 33.35 6.46 13.13
CA THR A 433 33.53 7.14 14.41
C THR A 433 32.29 7.06 15.30
N ILE A 434 31.11 7.02 14.68
CA ILE A 434 29.82 6.97 15.37
C ILE A 434 29.40 5.50 15.50
N LYS A 435 29.02 5.11 16.73
CA LYS A 435 28.61 3.74 17.06
C LYS A 435 27.27 3.75 17.78
N PRO A 436 26.37 2.80 17.48
CA PRO A 436 25.14 2.62 18.26
C PRO A 436 25.49 2.18 19.68
N ALA A 437 24.67 2.53 20.66
CA ALA A 437 24.88 2.14 22.06
C ALA A 437 24.64 0.64 22.29
N PHE A 438 23.80 0.03 21.47
CA PHE A 438 23.49 -1.40 21.43
C PHE A 438 23.16 -1.81 19.99
N ALA A 439 23.19 -3.11 19.69
CA ALA A 439 22.83 -3.60 18.35
C ALA A 439 21.32 -3.49 18.10
N TYR A 440 20.95 -3.23 16.85
CA TYR A 440 19.57 -3.08 16.37
C TYR A 440 19.17 -4.31 15.51
N PRO A 441 18.86 -5.46 16.13
CA PRO A 441 18.68 -6.73 15.40
C PRO A 441 17.45 -6.76 14.49
N ASN A 442 16.47 -5.88 14.66
CA ASN A 442 15.28 -5.83 13.81
C ASN A 442 15.28 -4.64 12.84
N TYR A 443 16.44 -3.98 12.65
CA TYR A 443 16.58 -2.80 11.81
C TYR A 443 15.86 -2.91 10.45
N ALA A 444 14.97 -1.96 10.12
CA ALA A 444 13.97 -2.16 9.07
C ALA A 444 14.55 -2.35 7.67
N GLY A 445 15.71 -1.73 7.35
CA GLY A 445 16.43 -1.98 6.10
C GLY A 445 16.86 -0.71 5.37
N VAL A 446 16.76 -0.72 4.04
CA VAL A 446 17.26 0.36 3.18
C VAL A 446 16.25 0.71 2.11
N MET A 447 15.86 1.98 2.07
CA MET A 447 15.08 2.61 1.02
C MET A 447 15.98 3.26 -0.02
N THR A 448 15.53 3.23 -1.27
CA THR A 448 16.16 4.03 -2.31
C THR A 448 15.21 4.72 -3.27
N TRP A 449 15.61 5.93 -3.65
CA TRP A 449 15.22 6.56 -4.90
C TRP A 449 16.22 6.15 -5.99
N SER A 450 15.91 5.26 -6.92
CA SER A 450 14.63 4.57 -7.14
C SER A 450 14.82 3.23 -7.86
N ILE A 451 13.76 2.41 -7.92
CA ILE A 451 13.73 1.14 -8.65
C ILE A 451 14.08 1.32 -10.14
N ASN A 452 13.56 2.39 -10.74
CA ASN A 452 13.78 2.67 -12.16
C ASN A 452 15.22 3.09 -12.43
N TRP A 453 15.80 3.94 -11.57
CA TRP A 453 17.21 4.31 -11.68
C TRP A 453 18.14 3.12 -11.42
N ASP A 454 17.84 2.28 -10.43
CA ASP A 454 18.62 1.06 -10.19
C ASP A 454 18.60 0.12 -11.41
N LYS A 455 17.43 -0.09 -12.04
CA LYS A 455 17.35 -0.86 -13.29
C LYS A 455 18.15 -0.20 -14.42
N HIS A 456 18.01 1.11 -14.60
CA HIS A 456 18.73 1.87 -15.61
C HIS A 456 20.25 1.70 -15.47
N ASP A 457 20.74 1.72 -14.24
CA ASP A 457 22.16 1.63 -13.92
C ASP A 457 22.69 0.18 -13.87
N GLY A 458 21.84 -0.83 -14.13
CA GLY A 458 22.24 -2.23 -14.18
C GLY A 458 22.21 -2.97 -12.83
N PHE A 459 21.32 -2.57 -11.94
CA PHE A 459 21.06 -3.16 -10.62
C PHE A 459 22.23 -3.02 -9.63
N ASN A 460 22.95 -1.88 -9.70
CA ASN A 460 24.12 -1.61 -8.85
C ASN A 460 23.77 -1.38 -7.38
N PHE A 461 22.51 -1.08 -7.06
CA PHE A 461 22.04 -0.91 -5.69
C PHE A 461 21.32 -2.16 -5.20
N SER A 462 20.25 -2.57 -5.91
CA SER A 462 19.34 -3.61 -5.43
C SER A 462 20.01 -4.97 -5.30
N LYS A 463 21.00 -5.27 -6.16
CA LYS A 463 21.73 -6.54 -6.08
C LYS A 463 22.59 -6.63 -4.82
N PRO A 464 23.64 -5.80 -4.62
CA PRO A 464 24.49 -5.95 -3.45
C PRO A 464 23.78 -5.63 -2.13
N VAL A 465 22.90 -4.62 -2.09
CA VAL A 465 22.17 -4.25 -0.87
C VAL A 465 21.08 -5.30 -0.57
N GLY A 466 20.34 -5.77 -1.58
CA GLY A 466 19.35 -6.83 -1.43
C GLY A 466 19.96 -8.18 -1.01
N ASP A 467 21.12 -8.54 -1.56
CA ASP A 467 21.87 -9.73 -1.14
C ASP A 467 22.28 -9.64 0.34
N LYS A 468 22.74 -8.46 0.78
CA LYS A 468 23.08 -8.20 2.17
C LYS A 468 21.88 -8.32 3.11
N LEU A 469 20.76 -7.70 2.76
CA LEU A 469 19.53 -7.76 3.57
C LEU A 469 18.99 -9.20 3.63
N SER A 470 19.06 -9.93 2.52
CA SER A 470 18.72 -11.36 2.47
C SER A 470 19.62 -12.20 3.38
N GLN A 471 20.94 -11.95 3.38
CA GLN A 471 21.87 -12.58 4.31
C GLN A 471 21.51 -12.28 5.77
N MET A 472 21.13 -11.03 6.07
CA MET A 472 20.74 -10.64 7.43
C MET A 472 19.46 -11.36 7.89
N ASN A 473 18.47 -11.50 7.00
CA ASN A 473 17.24 -12.25 7.31
C ASN A 473 17.48 -13.75 7.50
N ASN A 474 18.48 -14.34 6.83
CA ASN A 474 18.81 -15.77 6.92
C ASN A 474 19.74 -16.14 8.10
N ALA A 475 20.41 -15.16 8.69
CA ALA A 475 21.41 -15.37 9.75
C ALA A 475 20.80 -15.40 11.16
N GLN A 476 19.47 -15.37 11.28
CA GLN A 476 18.74 -15.32 12.55
C GLN A 476 18.08 -16.64 12.91
#